data_AF-A0A9W2W1K7-F1
#
_entry.id   AF-A0A9W2W1K7-F1
#
_cell.length_a   1.000
_cell.length_b   1.000
_cell.length_c   1.000
_cell.angle_alpha   90.00
_cell.angle_beta   90.00
_cell.angle_gamma   90.00
#
_symmetry.space_group_name_H-M   'P 1'
#
loop_
_entity.id
_entity.type
_entity.pdbx_description
1 polymer ?
#
loop_
_entity_poly.entity_id
_entity_poly.type
_entity_poly.pdbx_seq_one_letter_code
_entity_poly.pdbx_strand_id
1 'polypeptide(L)'
;MASRASEPPSGRSVTAGIIIVGDEILKGHTQDTNTYFLCRTLRSLGVQVCRVSVVPDEVATIAAEVTSFSSRFTHVLTAGGIGPTHDDVTFEAVAQAFGDELKPHPELEAAIRALGGKGCEKLSVVPSSARLHYGTDPHTGRPFKFPLVSVRNVYLFPGIPELLRRVLEGLQGLFRNTAVQFHLRELYVAADEASIAPVLAEAQAHFGRRLGLGSYPDWGSNYYRVKLSLDSEEEGPLEECLAYLTARLPPGSLVPYVPDAVGQAREAVYQLAESVNVNLVPAPASTVLGTADRAQQDSVLHATAFWAGSVTRKGLLWGGRWQAPCRPLRPPWLSTTSATFAWASMEARTARPSCTSSTRPCRGHAPILRSPSRSCTSATSAPSPSWSSSYRTPSRGIICRCWRPRAT
;
A
#
# COMPACT_ATOMS: atom_id res chain seq x y z
N MET A 1 37.75 6.54 11.84
CA MET A 1 37.04 5.53 12.65
C MET A 1 35.69 5.28 11.99
N ALA A 2 35.30 4.02 11.76
CA ALA A 2 33.99 3.72 11.19
C ALA A 2 32.91 3.88 12.27
N SER A 3 31.84 4.60 11.95
CA SER A 3 30.67 4.71 12.84
C SER A 3 29.94 3.37 12.87
N ARG A 4 30.06 2.64 14.00
CA ARG A 4 29.19 1.48 14.26
C ARG A 4 27.74 1.97 14.25
N ALA A 5 26.92 1.42 13.37
CA ALA A 5 25.47 1.53 13.52
C ALA A 5 25.10 0.92 14.88
N SER A 6 24.28 1.63 15.66
CA SER A 6 23.78 1.12 16.93
C SER A 6 22.84 -0.07 16.67
N GLU A 7 23.25 -1.26 17.09
CA GLU A 7 22.37 -2.43 17.08
C GLU A 7 21.11 -2.13 17.92
N PRO A 8 19.91 -2.45 17.43
CA PRO A 8 18.69 -2.22 18.19
C PRO A 8 18.69 -3.11 19.45
N PRO A 9 18.17 -2.62 20.59
CA PRO A 9 18.10 -3.42 21.81
C PRO A 9 17.23 -4.66 21.59
N SER A 10 17.74 -5.81 21.99
CA SER A 10 17.06 -7.10 21.86
C SER A 10 15.71 -7.09 22.59
N GLY A 11 14.65 -7.47 21.87
CA GLY A 11 13.29 -7.57 22.40
C GLY A 11 12.31 -6.45 22.03
N ARG A 12 12.64 -5.55 21.08
CA ARG A 12 11.67 -4.61 20.48
C ARG A 12 11.45 -4.94 19.01
N SER A 13 10.21 -5.21 18.60
CA SER A 13 9.87 -5.47 17.20
C SER A 13 10.23 -4.27 16.32
N VAL A 14 10.77 -4.55 15.13
CA VAL A 14 11.07 -3.51 14.14
C VAL A 14 9.76 -3.11 13.47
N THR A 15 9.38 -1.85 13.63
CA THR A 15 8.08 -1.32 13.19
C THR A 15 8.23 -0.36 12.03
N ALA A 16 7.23 -0.33 11.15
CA ALA A 16 7.15 0.62 10.04
C ALA A 16 5.82 1.38 10.03
N GLY A 17 5.90 2.66 9.67
CA GLY A 17 4.75 3.45 9.22
C GLY A 17 4.91 3.80 7.74
N ILE A 18 3.82 3.73 6.97
CA ILE A 18 3.79 4.08 5.54
C ILE A 18 2.96 5.36 5.35
N ILE A 19 3.48 6.32 4.58
CA ILE A 19 2.77 7.53 4.17
C ILE A 19 2.73 7.56 2.64
N ILE A 20 1.56 7.31 2.06
CA ILE A 20 1.32 7.51 0.63
C ILE A 20 1.00 8.99 0.43
N VAL A 21 1.74 9.65 -0.46
CA VAL A 21 1.55 11.05 -0.83
C VAL A 21 1.05 11.04 -2.27
N GLY A 22 -0.17 11.53 -2.49
CA GLY A 22 -0.78 11.53 -3.82
C GLY A 22 -2.27 11.86 -3.79
N ASP A 23 -2.60 13.06 -4.27
CA ASP A 23 -3.96 13.59 -4.38
C ASP A 23 -4.85 12.70 -5.28
N GLU A 24 -4.27 11.97 -6.24
CA GLU A 24 -4.96 11.03 -7.12
C GLU A 24 -5.38 9.72 -6.43
N ILE A 25 -4.69 9.34 -5.35
CA ILE A 25 -5.09 8.22 -4.48
C ILE A 25 -6.29 8.64 -3.63
N LEU A 26 -6.26 9.84 -3.04
CA LEU A 26 -7.39 10.39 -2.27
C LEU A 26 -8.64 10.63 -3.11
N LYS A 27 -8.48 11.00 -4.39
CA LYS A 27 -9.58 11.13 -5.37
C LYS A 27 -10.07 9.79 -5.92
N GLY A 28 -9.41 8.67 -5.59
CA GLY A 28 -9.74 7.34 -6.10
C GLY A 28 -9.52 7.17 -7.61
N HIS A 29 -8.72 8.04 -8.23
CA HIS A 29 -8.36 7.94 -9.66
C HIS A 29 -7.35 6.81 -9.92
N THR A 30 -6.46 6.57 -8.95
CA THR A 30 -5.44 5.52 -8.99
C THR A 30 -5.64 4.58 -7.82
N GLN A 31 -5.63 3.27 -8.07
CA GLN A 31 -5.64 2.26 -7.01
C GLN A 31 -4.24 2.17 -6.38
N ASP A 32 -4.14 2.36 -5.07
CA ASP A 32 -2.89 2.14 -4.33
C ASP A 32 -2.48 0.65 -4.36
N THR A 33 -1.46 0.35 -5.16
CA THR A 33 -0.76 -0.95 -5.14
C THR A 33 0.58 -0.90 -4.41
N ASN A 34 1.02 0.30 -3.99
CA ASN A 34 2.26 0.53 -3.28
C ASN A 34 2.14 0.04 -1.84
N THR A 35 1.08 0.41 -1.11
CA THR A 35 0.84 -0.09 0.26
C THR A 35 0.80 -1.61 0.30
N TYR A 36 0.10 -2.26 -0.62
CA TYR A 36 0.03 -3.72 -0.67
C TYR A 36 1.42 -4.36 -0.85
N PHE A 37 2.23 -3.84 -1.78
CA PHE A 37 3.60 -4.32 -1.98
C PHE A 37 4.51 -4.03 -0.78
N LEU A 38 4.48 -2.81 -0.23
CA LEU A 38 5.28 -2.41 0.92
C LEU A 38 4.96 -3.27 2.15
N CYS A 39 3.67 -3.47 2.48
CA CYS A 39 3.26 -4.33 3.59
C CYS A 39 3.72 -5.78 3.41
N ARG A 40 3.58 -6.35 2.20
CA ARG A 40 4.01 -7.73 1.91
C ARG A 40 5.53 -7.89 2.02
N THR A 41 6.29 -6.94 1.48
CA THR A 41 7.76 -6.98 1.46
C THR A 41 8.37 -6.66 2.82
N LEU A 42 7.85 -5.68 3.56
CA LEU A 42 8.31 -5.40 4.92
C LEU A 42 8.03 -6.58 5.87
N ARG A 43 6.87 -7.24 5.74
CA ARG A 43 6.56 -8.46 6.50
C ARG A 43 7.54 -9.60 6.18
N SER A 44 7.91 -9.82 4.91
CA SER A 44 8.93 -10.83 4.55
C SER A 44 10.36 -10.47 5.00
N LEU A 45 10.57 -9.23 5.46
CA LEU A 45 11.83 -8.74 6.03
C LEU A 45 11.81 -8.66 7.57
N GLY A 46 10.80 -9.22 8.24
CA GLY A 46 10.70 -9.19 9.70
C GLY A 46 10.28 -7.84 10.28
N VAL A 47 9.65 -6.97 9.47
CA VAL A 47 9.20 -5.63 9.87
C VAL A 47 7.68 -5.57 9.94
N GLN A 48 7.16 -5.19 11.11
CA GLN A 48 5.73 -5.02 11.35
C GLN A 48 5.27 -3.65 10.84
N VAL A 49 4.44 -3.60 9.78
CA VAL A 49 3.75 -2.36 9.42
C VAL A 49 2.62 -2.11 10.42
N CYS A 50 2.70 -1.01 11.17
CA CYS A 50 1.77 -0.68 12.25
C CYS A 50 0.70 0.36 11.85
N ARG A 51 0.97 1.18 10.83
CA ARG A 51 0.03 2.18 10.30
C ARG A 51 0.37 2.54 8.86
N VAL A 52 -0.68 2.75 8.06
CA VAL A 52 -0.62 3.41 6.76
C VAL A 52 -1.40 4.72 6.89
N SER A 53 -0.94 5.78 6.21
CA SER A 53 -1.66 7.03 6.00
C SER A 53 -1.63 7.38 4.52
N VAL A 54 -2.67 8.06 4.03
CA VAL A 54 -2.71 8.65 2.69
C VAL A 54 -2.98 10.14 2.86
N VAL A 55 -2.14 10.98 2.27
CA VAL A 55 -2.16 12.44 2.45
C VAL A 55 -2.10 13.16 1.10
N PRO A 56 -2.69 14.37 1.00
CA PRO A 56 -2.57 15.19 -0.21
C PRO A 56 -1.15 15.73 -0.36
N ASP A 57 -0.85 16.26 -1.54
CA ASP A 57 0.41 16.91 -1.92
C ASP A 57 0.58 18.30 -1.27
N GLU A 58 0.43 18.36 0.05
CA GLU A 58 0.49 19.57 0.87
C GLU A 58 1.66 19.51 1.87
N VAL A 59 2.63 20.42 1.73
CA VAL A 59 3.84 20.50 2.58
C VAL A 59 3.53 20.36 4.07
N ALA A 60 2.54 21.11 4.58
CA ALA A 60 2.21 21.13 6.01
C ALA A 60 1.57 19.82 6.49
N THR A 61 0.70 19.22 5.67
CA THR A 61 -0.03 17.98 6.00
C THR A 61 0.91 16.77 5.99
N ILE A 62 1.77 16.68 4.96
CA ILE A 62 2.83 15.67 4.89
C ILE A 62 3.81 15.85 6.06
N ALA A 63 4.27 17.08 6.35
CA ALA A 63 5.23 17.35 7.42
C ALA A 63 4.70 16.95 8.81
N ALA A 64 3.42 17.20 9.07
CA ALA A 64 2.78 16.82 10.33
C ALA A 64 2.71 15.30 10.51
N GLU A 65 2.30 14.55 9.47
CA GLU A 65 2.23 13.08 9.56
C GLU A 65 3.63 12.45 9.55
N VAL A 66 4.63 13.02 8.86
CA VAL A 66 6.05 12.61 8.96
C VAL A 66 6.58 12.79 10.39
N THR A 67 6.33 13.94 11.03
CA THR A 67 6.74 14.18 12.42
C THR A 67 6.07 13.20 13.38
N SER A 68 4.76 12.98 13.19
CA SER A 68 3.94 12.01 13.92
C SER A 68 4.51 10.59 13.80
N PHE A 69 4.81 10.13 12.59
CA PHE A 69 5.29 8.76 12.31
C PHE A 69 6.73 8.54 12.74
N SER A 70 7.62 9.51 12.49
CA SER A 70 9.05 9.44 12.83
C SER A 70 9.26 9.24 14.33
N SER A 71 8.39 9.83 15.16
CA SER A 71 8.40 9.65 16.62
C SER A 71 7.86 8.31 17.14
N ARG A 72 7.18 7.52 16.31
CA ARG A 72 6.42 6.32 16.71
C ARG A 72 6.99 5.01 16.18
N PHE A 73 7.54 5.00 14.97
CA PHE A 73 7.93 3.79 14.25
C PHE A 73 9.45 3.71 14.01
N THR A 74 9.99 2.50 13.89
CA THR A 74 11.42 2.29 13.66
C THR A 74 11.85 2.82 12.30
N HIS A 75 11.01 2.61 11.28
CA HIS A 75 11.16 3.16 9.94
C HIS A 75 9.88 3.91 9.52
N VAL A 76 10.01 4.94 8.70
CA VAL A 76 8.91 5.60 8.00
C VAL A 76 9.20 5.57 6.51
N LEU A 77 8.28 5.05 5.71
CA LEU A 77 8.42 5.02 4.26
C LEU A 77 7.39 5.99 3.66
N THR A 78 7.85 7.03 2.97
CA THR A 78 6.96 7.82 2.12
C THR A 78 6.97 7.25 0.70
N ALA A 79 5.84 7.30 -0.01
CA ALA A 79 5.76 6.94 -1.42
C ALA A 79 4.95 8.00 -2.17
N GLY A 80 5.61 8.71 -3.09
CA GLY A 80 5.02 9.82 -3.86
C GLY A 80 5.56 11.20 -3.49
N GLY A 81 5.22 12.19 -4.32
CA GLY A 81 5.64 13.59 -4.17
C GLY A 81 7.16 13.85 -4.21
N ILE A 82 7.94 13.08 -4.98
CA ILE A 82 9.41 13.27 -5.11
C ILE A 82 9.93 13.32 -6.57
N GLY A 83 9.04 13.50 -7.54
CA GLY A 83 9.37 13.79 -8.92
C GLY A 83 9.77 15.26 -9.16
N PRO A 84 9.81 15.69 -10.44
CA PRO A 84 10.26 17.03 -10.83
C PRO A 84 9.16 18.10 -10.86
N THR A 85 7.88 17.76 -10.65
CA THR A 85 6.78 18.73 -10.86
C THR A 85 6.51 19.60 -9.63
N HIS A 86 5.60 20.56 -9.77
CA HIS A 86 5.34 21.61 -8.76
C HIS A 86 4.67 21.08 -7.48
N ASP A 87 3.87 20.04 -7.64
CA ASP A 87 3.12 19.21 -6.71
C ASP A 87 3.99 18.17 -5.98
N ASP A 88 5.17 17.82 -6.51
CA ASP A 88 6.10 16.89 -5.85
C ASP A 88 6.78 17.50 -4.61
N VAL A 89 6.07 17.66 -3.49
CA VAL A 89 6.51 18.48 -2.33
C VAL A 89 6.99 17.68 -1.10
N THR A 90 7.29 16.39 -1.23
CA THR A 90 7.66 15.54 -0.09
C THR A 90 9.06 15.86 0.46
N PHE A 91 10.01 16.33 -0.36
CA PHE A 91 11.32 16.78 0.15
C PHE A 91 11.17 18.05 1.01
N GLU A 92 10.38 19.01 0.54
CA GLU A 92 10.01 20.23 1.23
C GLU A 92 9.30 19.93 2.56
N ALA A 93 8.36 18.98 2.55
CA ALA A 93 7.66 18.52 3.75
C ALA A 93 8.58 17.85 4.77
N VAL A 94 9.52 16.99 4.33
CA VAL A 94 10.46 16.32 5.23
C VAL A 94 11.50 17.30 5.79
N ALA A 95 11.89 18.34 5.05
CA ALA A 95 12.67 19.45 5.59
C ALA A 95 11.91 20.18 6.71
N GLN A 96 10.65 20.57 6.44
CA GLN A 96 9.80 21.25 7.42
C GLN A 96 9.54 20.40 8.67
N ALA A 97 9.30 19.09 8.52
CA ALA A 97 9.06 18.15 9.62
C ALA A 97 10.21 18.05 10.63
N PHE A 98 11.44 18.39 10.19
CA PHE A 98 12.65 18.22 10.99
C PHE A 98 13.42 19.51 11.28
N GLY A 99 12.97 20.65 10.75
CA GLY A 99 13.66 21.94 10.87
C GLY A 99 14.96 22.00 10.06
N ASP A 100 14.99 21.31 8.92
CA ASP A 100 16.16 21.20 8.04
C ASP A 100 16.08 22.20 6.88
N GLU A 101 17.22 22.51 6.27
CA GLU A 101 17.35 23.44 5.15
C GLU A 101 17.44 22.66 3.83
N LEU A 102 16.69 23.06 2.80
CA LEU A 102 16.76 22.43 1.47
C LEU A 102 17.99 22.93 0.70
N LYS A 103 18.81 22.01 0.19
CA LYS A 103 20.03 22.33 -0.58
C LYS A 103 20.22 21.38 -1.77
N PRO A 104 20.78 21.84 -2.90
CA PRO A 104 21.27 20.95 -3.95
C PRO A 104 22.36 20.03 -3.40
N HIS A 105 22.19 18.72 -3.56
CA HIS A 105 23.17 17.72 -3.15
C HIS A 105 24.10 17.36 -4.34
N PRO A 106 25.42 17.58 -4.25
CA PRO A 106 26.32 17.44 -5.41
C PRO A 106 26.30 16.07 -6.10
N GLU A 107 26.15 14.97 -5.34
CA GLU A 107 25.97 13.63 -5.94
C GLU A 107 24.69 13.49 -6.74
N LEU A 108 23.57 14.09 -6.30
CA LEU A 108 22.30 14.03 -7.01
C LEU A 108 22.37 14.86 -8.29
N GLU A 109 22.96 16.06 -8.24
CA GLU A 109 23.24 16.84 -9.46
C GLU A 109 24.08 16.03 -10.47
N ALA A 110 25.13 15.34 -10.00
CA ALA A 110 25.99 14.52 -10.85
C ALA A 110 25.22 13.32 -11.44
N ALA A 111 24.39 12.64 -10.65
CA ALA A 111 23.53 11.55 -11.10
C ALA A 111 22.51 11.99 -12.16
N ILE A 112 21.80 13.09 -11.92
CA ILE A 112 20.82 13.68 -12.86
C ILE A 112 21.50 14.08 -14.17
N ARG A 113 22.67 14.72 -14.09
CA ARG A 113 23.49 15.12 -15.25
C ARG A 113 23.98 13.90 -16.04
N ALA A 114 24.40 12.83 -15.37
CA ALA A 114 24.79 11.56 -16.00
C ALA A 114 23.61 10.78 -16.61
N LEU A 115 22.38 11.01 -16.13
CA LEU A 115 21.15 10.51 -16.72
C LEU A 115 20.66 11.36 -17.92
N GLY A 116 21.27 12.53 -18.18
CA GLY A 116 20.85 13.46 -19.23
C GLY A 116 19.58 14.26 -18.89
N GLY A 117 19.15 14.27 -17.63
CA GLY A 117 17.92 14.93 -17.18
C GLY A 117 18.03 16.45 -17.22
N LYS A 118 17.32 17.09 -18.16
CA LYS A 118 17.00 18.53 -18.17
C LYS A 118 15.61 18.72 -17.58
N GLY A 119 15.40 19.73 -16.73
CA GLY A 119 14.13 19.91 -16.03
C GLY A 119 13.95 18.97 -14.84
N CYS A 120 15.04 18.32 -14.40
CA CYS A 120 15.09 17.41 -13.26
C CYS A 120 15.83 18.03 -12.06
N GLU A 121 16.17 19.31 -12.11
CA GLU A 121 17.07 19.97 -11.15
C GLU A 121 16.49 19.95 -9.73
N LYS A 122 15.15 20.01 -9.59
CA LYS A 122 14.42 19.84 -8.32
C LYS A 122 14.79 18.53 -7.59
N LEU A 123 15.05 17.43 -8.33
CA LEU A 123 15.43 16.13 -7.76
C LEU A 123 16.79 16.15 -7.03
N SER A 124 17.60 17.20 -7.20
CA SER A 124 18.84 17.39 -6.44
C SER A 124 18.64 18.15 -5.12
N VAL A 125 17.52 18.86 -4.97
CA VAL A 125 17.24 19.75 -3.84
C VAL A 125 16.58 18.96 -2.73
N VAL A 126 17.37 18.59 -1.72
CA VAL A 126 16.96 17.70 -0.62
C VAL A 126 17.29 18.32 0.74
N PRO A 127 16.70 17.84 1.85
CA PRO A 127 17.05 18.32 3.19
C PRO A 127 18.54 18.13 3.50
N SER A 128 19.20 19.10 4.13
CA SER A 128 20.67 19.11 4.27
C SER A 128 21.24 17.98 5.14
N SER A 129 20.43 17.34 5.99
CA SER A 129 20.77 16.14 6.74
C SER A 129 20.44 14.81 6.02
N ALA A 130 20.11 14.87 4.73
CA ALA A 130 19.80 13.70 3.92
C ALA A 130 20.97 12.71 3.78
N ARG A 131 20.62 11.43 3.70
CA ARG A 131 21.52 10.31 3.44
C ARG A 131 21.07 9.57 2.19
N LEU A 132 22.00 9.34 1.28
CA LEU A 132 21.80 8.64 0.03
C LEU A 132 22.12 7.14 0.19
N HIS A 133 21.24 6.26 -0.31
CA HIS A 133 21.47 4.82 -0.33
C HIS A 133 21.46 4.29 -1.77
N TYR A 134 22.60 3.81 -2.22
CA TYR A 134 22.73 3.14 -3.52
C TYR A 134 22.49 1.64 -3.35
N GLY A 135 21.39 1.15 -3.91
CA GLY A 135 21.08 -0.28 -3.98
C GLY A 135 21.58 -0.92 -5.27
N THR A 136 21.40 -2.24 -5.38
CA THR A 136 21.71 -3.01 -6.59
C THR A 136 20.42 -3.50 -7.24
N ASP A 137 20.28 -3.26 -8.54
CA ASP A 137 19.15 -3.75 -9.34
C ASP A 137 19.13 -5.29 -9.36
N PRO A 138 18.08 -5.96 -8.83
CA PRO A 138 18.01 -7.42 -8.78
C PRO A 138 17.94 -8.07 -10.17
N HIS A 139 17.52 -7.35 -11.21
CA HIS A 139 17.41 -7.88 -12.57
C HIS A 139 18.71 -7.71 -13.39
N THR A 140 19.50 -6.67 -13.14
CA THR A 140 20.72 -6.39 -13.92
C THR A 140 22.03 -6.56 -13.16
N GLY A 141 21.98 -6.74 -11.84
CA GLY A 141 23.15 -6.86 -10.97
C GLY A 141 24.00 -5.58 -10.87
N ARG A 142 23.46 -4.43 -11.31
CA ARG A 142 24.17 -3.14 -11.39
C ARG A 142 23.72 -2.20 -10.26
N PRO A 143 24.60 -1.33 -9.74
CA PRO A 143 24.19 -0.30 -8.80
C PRO A 143 23.17 0.65 -9.44
N PHE A 144 22.21 1.15 -8.64
CA PHE A 144 21.26 2.14 -9.12
C PHE A 144 21.96 3.45 -9.53
N LYS A 145 21.51 4.01 -10.66
CA LYS A 145 22.00 5.31 -11.18
C LYS A 145 21.52 6.51 -10.36
N PHE A 146 20.52 6.32 -9.51
CA PHE A 146 19.95 7.32 -8.61
C PHE A 146 19.66 6.64 -7.26
N PRO A 147 20.05 7.22 -6.13
CA PRO A 147 19.91 6.60 -4.81
C PRO A 147 18.51 6.79 -4.21
N LEU A 148 18.17 5.97 -3.23
CA LEU A 148 17.07 6.25 -2.30
C LEU A 148 17.52 7.35 -1.33
N VAL A 149 16.73 8.42 -1.20
CA VAL A 149 16.99 9.50 -0.24
C VAL A 149 16.32 9.15 1.10
N SER A 150 16.97 9.51 2.20
CA SER A 150 16.42 9.34 3.55
C SER A 150 16.82 10.48 4.48
N VAL A 151 16.00 10.78 5.49
CA VAL A 151 16.28 11.76 6.55
C VAL A 151 15.89 11.14 7.89
N ARG A 152 16.82 11.07 8.83
CA ARG A 152 16.66 10.34 10.11
C ARG A 152 16.22 8.88 9.89
N ASN A 153 14.97 8.54 10.20
CA ASN A 153 14.34 7.24 9.97
C ASN A 153 13.28 7.25 8.85
N VAL A 154 13.17 8.34 8.08
CA VAL A 154 12.25 8.52 6.96
C VAL A 154 12.96 8.19 5.66
N TYR A 155 12.37 7.36 4.81
CA TYR A 155 12.90 6.90 3.53
C TYR A 155 11.91 7.29 2.42
N LEU A 156 12.40 7.98 1.39
CA LEU A 156 11.54 8.66 0.42
C LEU A 156 11.51 7.90 -0.92
N PHE A 157 10.47 7.11 -1.14
CA PHE A 157 10.29 6.31 -2.36
C PHE A 157 9.47 7.06 -3.43
N PRO A 158 9.72 6.78 -4.73
CA PRO A 158 8.90 7.32 -5.81
C PRO A 158 7.47 6.75 -5.77
N GLY A 159 6.48 7.51 -6.24
CA GLY A 159 5.09 7.04 -6.33
C GLY A 159 4.87 5.97 -7.41
N ILE A 160 5.72 5.92 -8.45
CA ILE A 160 5.62 4.95 -9.55
C ILE A 160 5.93 3.53 -9.03
N PRO A 161 4.97 2.58 -9.08
CA PRO A 161 5.12 1.27 -8.43
C PRO A 161 6.33 0.47 -8.92
N GLU A 162 6.64 0.51 -10.21
CA GLU A 162 7.76 -0.23 -10.82
C GLU A 162 9.12 0.31 -10.36
N LEU A 163 9.20 1.59 -10.01
CA LEU A 163 10.41 2.18 -9.43
C LEU A 163 10.51 1.86 -7.94
N LEU A 164 9.40 2.01 -7.20
CA LEU A 164 9.34 1.71 -5.76
C LEU A 164 9.70 0.25 -5.48
N ARG A 165 9.19 -0.69 -6.28
CA ARG A 165 9.49 -2.13 -6.18
C ARG A 165 10.98 -2.41 -6.34
N ARG A 166 11.57 -1.96 -7.47
CA ARG A 166 13.00 -2.12 -7.75
C ARG A 166 13.86 -1.54 -6.63
N VAL A 167 13.56 -0.31 -6.18
CA VAL A 167 14.35 0.38 -5.15
C VAL A 167 14.29 -0.36 -3.81
N LEU A 168 13.12 -0.84 -3.38
CA LEU A 168 13.02 -1.62 -2.12
C LEU A 168 13.68 -3.00 -2.25
N GLU A 169 13.52 -3.69 -3.38
CA GLU A 169 14.15 -4.99 -3.65
C GLU A 169 15.68 -4.89 -3.66
N GLY A 170 16.25 -3.84 -4.25
CA GLY A 170 17.68 -3.56 -4.23
C GLY A 170 18.24 -2.97 -2.93
N LEU A 171 17.38 -2.66 -1.95
CA LEU A 171 17.73 -2.08 -0.65
C LEU A 171 17.15 -2.82 0.57
N GLN A 172 16.70 -4.07 0.41
CA GLN A 172 16.13 -4.88 1.51
C GLN A 172 17.01 -4.91 2.76
N GLY A 173 18.34 -4.85 2.60
CA GLY A 173 19.31 -4.82 3.71
C GLY A 173 19.19 -3.60 4.65
N LEU A 174 18.50 -2.53 4.24
CA LEU A 174 18.21 -1.37 5.11
C LEU A 174 17.07 -1.63 6.11
N PHE A 175 16.23 -2.64 5.84
CA PHE A 175 15.01 -2.93 6.59
C PHE A 175 14.98 -4.35 7.17
N ARG A 176 15.88 -5.25 6.74
CA ARG A 176 15.88 -6.66 7.11
C ARG A 176 16.18 -6.87 8.60
N ASN A 177 15.15 -7.27 9.34
CA ASN A 177 15.20 -7.74 10.71
C ASN A 177 15.26 -9.28 10.73
N THR A 178 16.39 -9.87 11.11
CA THR A 178 16.53 -11.34 11.21
C THR A 178 16.05 -11.92 12.54
N ALA A 179 15.67 -11.08 13.51
CA ALA A 179 15.23 -11.51 14.85
C ALA A 179 13.73 -11.83 14.94
N VAL A 180 12.95 -11.50 13.90
CA VAL A 180 11.51 -11.81 13.80
C VAL A 180 11.25 -12.44 12.43
N GLN A 181 10.54 -13.56 12.40
CA GLN A 181 9.99 -14.14 11.17
C GLN A 181 8.47 -14.20 11.29
N PHE A 182 7.78 -13.95 10.17
CA PHE A 182 6.33 -13.81 10.16
C PHE A 182 5.69 -14.99 9.43
N HIS A 183 5.18 -15.94 10.21
CA HIS A 183 4.57 -17.16 9.70
C HIS A 183 3.06 -16.91 9.44
N LEU A 184 2.58 -17.46 8.33
CA LEU A 184 1.17 -17.45 7.94
C LEU A 184 0.76 -18.89 7.58
N ARG A 185 -0.45 -19.29 7.96
CA ARG A 185 -1.16 -20.44 7.41
C ARG A 185 -2.57 -20.02 7.01
N GLU A 186 -3.07 -20.57 5.92
CA GLU A 186 -4.44 -20.36 5.46
C GLU A 186 -5.21 -21.68 5.51
N LEU A 187 -6.46 -21.63 5.96
CA LEU A 187 -7.39 -22.75 5.95
C LEU A 187 -8.63 -22.33 5.16
N TYR A 188 -9.18 -23.25 4.38
CA TYR A 188 -10.31 -22.99 3.49
C TYR A 188 -11.50 -23.83 3.96
N VAL A 189 -12.64 -23.18 4.22
CA VAL A 189 -13.78 -23.77 4.92
C VAL A 189 -15.07 -23.63 4.09
N ALA A 190 -15.72 -24.75 3.79
CA ALA A 190 -16.99 -24.85 3.08
C ALA A 190 -18.20 -24.80 4.04
N ALA A 191 -18.20 -23.87 5.00
CA ALA A 191 -19.28 -23.64 5.96
C ALA A 191 -19.54 -22.14 6.14
N ASP A 192 -20.73 -21.75 6.62
CA ASP A 192 -21.04 -20.36 6.97
C ASP A 192 -20.13 -19.82 8.08
N GLU A 193 -19.68 -18.57 7.93
CA GLU A 193 -18.92 -17.88 8.99
C GLU A 193 -19.67 -17.87 10.32
N ALA A 194 -20.99 -17.67 10.28
CA ALA A 194 -21.85 -17.68 11.47
C ALA A 194 -21.90 -19.04 12.20
N SER A 195 -21.65 -20.17 11.53
CA SER A 195 -21.64 -21.49 12.18
C SER A 195 -20.28 -21.84 12.79
N ILE A 196 -19.18 -21.29 12.26
CA ILE A 196 -17.82 -21.51 12.78
C ILE A 196 -17.37 -20.42 13.76
N ALA A 197 -17.98 -19.22 13.74
CA ALA A 197 -17.61 -18.09 14.60
C ALA A 197 -17.46 -18.41 16.11
N PRO A 198 -18.29 -19.27 16.74
CA PRO A 198 -18.06 -19.68 18.14
C PRO A 198 -16.73 -20.40 18.34
N VAL A 199 -16.37 -21.31 17.43
CA VAL A 199 -15.10 -22.06 17.46
C VAL A 199 -13.91 -21.13 17.23
N LEU A 200 -14.06 -20.12 16.36
CA LEU A 200 -13.04 -19.10 16.14
C LEU A 200 -12.85 -18.21 17.38
N ALA A 201 -13.93 -17.84 18.07
CA ALA A 201 -13.86 -17.09 19.32
C ALA A 201 -13.20 -17.88 20.45
N GLU A 202 -13.52 -19.18 20.59
CA GLU A 202 -12.83 -20.09 21.53
C GLU A 202 -11.33 -20.20 21.22
N ALA A 203 -10.97 -20.40 19.94
CA ALA A 203 -9.57 -20.48 19.51
C ALA A 203 -8.82 -19.16 19.80
N GLN A 204 -9.38 -18.00 19.43
CA GLN A 204 -8.73 -16.71 19.68
C GLN A 204 -8.60 -16.39 21.18
N ALA A 205 -9.55 -16.85 22.01
CA ALA A 205 -9.44 -16.77 23.47
C ALA A 205 -8.38 -17.72 24.06
N HIS A 206 -8.20 -18.91 23.46
CA HIS A 206 -7.21 -19.90 23.90
C HIS A 206 -5.77 -19.50 23.56
N PHE A 207 -5.51 -19.06 22.32
CA PHE A 207 -4.17 -18.64 21.88
C PHE A 207 -3.83 -17.17 22.24
N GLY A 208 -4.84 -16.34 22.50
CA GLY A 208 -4.68 -14.99 23.01
C GLY A 208 -3.83 -14.12 22.08
N ARG A 209 -2.70 -13.60 22.59
CA ARG A 209 -1.77 -12.77 21.79
C ARG A 209 -0.64 -13.55 21.09
N ARG A 210 -0.56 -14.89 21.26
CA ARG A 210 0.44 -15.72 20.55
C ARG A 210 0.11 -15.89 19.05
N LEU A 211 -1.14 -15.65 18.66
CA LEU A 211 -1.64 -15.91 17.31
C LEU A 211 -2.79 -14.96 16.97
N GLY A 212 -2.73 -14.35 15.79
CA GLY A 212 -3.85 -13.65 15.18
C GLY A 212 -4.69 -14.59 14.32
N LEU A 213 -5.98 -14.72 14.62
CA LEU A 213 -6.94 -15.49 13.85
C LEU A 213 -7.88 -14.54 13.09
N GLY A 214 -7.79 -14.54 11.77
CA GLY A 214 -8.69 -13.82 10.87
C GLY A 214 -9.68 -14.75 10.15
N SER A 215 -10.89 -14.26 9.89
CA SER A 215 -11.87 -14.90 9.01
C SER A 215 -12.26 -13.94 7.89
N TYR A 216 -12.38 -14.47 6.68
CA TYR A 216 -12.65 -13.73 5.45
C TYR A 216 -13.68 -14.53 4.61
N PRO A 217 -14.97 -14.17 4.64
CA PRO A 217 -15.98 -14.86 3.86
C PRO A 217 -15.83 -14.53 2.37
N ASP A 218 -15.87 -15.56 1.52
CA ASP A 218 -15.90 -15.42 0.06
C ASP A 218 -17.27 -15.89 -0.45
N TRP A 219 -18.00 -14.97 -1.07
CA TRP A 219 -19.35 -15.19 -1.59
C TRP A 219 -19.37 -15.50 -3.10
N GLY A 220 -18.22 -15.38 -3.78
CA GLY A 220 -18.05 -15.71 -5.20
C GLY A 220 -17.32 -17.04 -5.44
N SER A 221 -16.62 -17.57 -4.43
CA SER A 221 -15.97 -18.88 -4.49
C SER A 221 -16.98 -20.03 -4.47
N ASN A 222 -16.93 -20.87 -5.49
CA ASN A 222 -17.66 -22.15 -5.55
C ASN A 222 -16.94 -23.29 -4.78
N TYR A 223 -15.75 -23.05 -4.24
CA TYR A 223 -14.90 -24.07 -3.62
C TYR A 223 -14.90 -24.02 -2.09
N TYR A 224 -15.00 -22.82 -1.52
CA TYR A 224 -14.99 -22.57 -0.09
C TYR A 224 -15.82 -21.33 0.20
N ARG A 225 -16.29 -21.16 1.44
CA ARG A 225 -17.17 -20.04 1.84
C ARG A 225 -16.52 -19.08 2.83
N VAL A 226 -15.52 -19.56 3.58
CA VAL A 226 -14.66 -18.73 4.44
C VAL A 226 -13.21 -19.16 4.28
N LYS A 227 -12.32 -18.19 4.07
CA LYS A 227 -10.88 -18.37 4.28
C LYS A 227 -10.54 -17.93 5.69
N LEU A 228 -9.87 -18.79 6.46
CA LEU A 228 -9.27 -18.45 7.73
C LEU A 228 -7.78 -18.18 7.52
N SER A 229 -7.24 -17.22 8.27
CA SER A 229 -5.80 -16.91 8.28
C SER A 229 -5.27 -16.98 9.71
N LEU A 230 -4.21 -17.75 9.90
CA LEU A 230 -3.48 -17.93 11.16
C LEU A 230 -2.13 -17.21 11.06
N ASP A 231 -1.91 -16.21 11.89
CA ASP A 231 -0.78 -15.27 11.81
C ASP A 231 0.04 -15.30 13.11
N SER A 232 1.36 -15.48 13.02
CA SER A 232 2.24 -15.65 14.20
C SER A 232 3.70 -15.27 13.94
N GLU A 233 4.43 -14.92 14.99
CA GLU A 233 5.91 -14.78 14.98
C GLU A 233 6.64 -16.10 15.31
N GLU A 234 5.89 -17.14 15.71
CA GLU A 234 6.38 -18.50 16.00
C GLU A 234 5.59 -19.55 15.21
N GLU A 235 6.23 -20.64 14.79
CA GLU A 235 5.54 -21.72 14.05
C GLU A 235 4.69 -22.63 14.95
N GLY A 236 5.14 -22.92 16.17
CA GLY A 236 4.43 -23.80 17.14
C GLY A 236 2.97 -23.41 17.41
N PRO A 237 2.65 -22.14 17.76
CA PRO A 237 1.27 -21.69 17.93
C PRO A 237 0.37 -21.92 16.71
N LEU A 238 0.92 -21.90 15.49
CA LEU A 238 0.15 -22.15 14.26
C LEU A 238 -0.21 -23.62 14.14
N GLU A 239 0.71 -24.53 14.46
CA GLU A 239 0.45 -25.97 14.43
C GLU A 239 -0.51 -26.39 15.56
N GLU A 240 -0.33 -25.87 16.77
CA GLU A 240 -1.27 -26.00 17.89
C GLU A 240 -2.70 -25.55 17.48
N CYS A 241 -2.81 -24.39 16.83
CA CYS A 241 -4.11 -23.82 16.42
C CYS A 241 -4.74 -24.55 15.22
N LEU A 242 -3.93 -24.97 14.24
CA LEU A 242 -4.39 -25.74 13.09
C LEU A 242 -4.95 -27.09 13.53
N ALA A 243 -4.31 -27.77 14.50
CA ALA A 243 -4.86 -28.97 15.13
C ALA A 243 -6.15 -28.66 15.94
N TYR A 244 -6.14 -27.59 16.74
CA TYR A 244 -7.30 -27.15 17.56
C TYR A 244 -8.55 -26.91 16.70
N LEU A 245 -8.39 -26.25 15.55
CA LEU A 245 -9.47 -25.94 14.60
C LEU A 245 -9.90 -27.18 13.82
N THR A 246 -8.96 -28.00 13.33
CA THR A 246 -9.27 -29.24 12.61
C THR A 246 -10.10 -30.22 13.46
N ALA A 247 -9.90 -30.22 14.78
CA ALA A 247 -10.66 -31.04 15.72
C ALA A 247 -12.04 -30.47 16.13
N ARG A 248 -12.38 -29.22 15.78
CA ARG A 248 -13.63 -28.54 16.20
C ARG A 248 -14.48 -27.98 15.06
N LEU A 249 -13.91 -27.73 13.89
CA LEU A 249 -14.67 -27.34 12.71
C LEU A 249 -15.60 -28.50 12.27
N PRO A 250 -16.73 -28.21 11.59
CA PRO A 250 -17.66 -29.25 11.16
C PRO A 250 -16.97 -30.35 10.33
N PRO A 251 -17.24 -31.65 10.58
CA PRO A 251 -16.61 -32.74 9.84
C PRO A 251 -16.77 -32.59 8.32
N GLY A 252 -15.64 -32.61 7.60
CA GLY A 252 -15.62 -32.43 6.15
C GLY A 252 -15.76 -30.99 5.65
N SER A 253 -15.85 -29.96 6.51
CA SER A 253 -15.91 -28.56 6.05
C SER A 253 -14.55 -28.01 5.62
N LEU A 254 -13.43 -28.59 6.07
CA LEU A 254 -12.10 -28.20 5.60
C LEU A 254 -11.86 -28.74 4.19
N VAL A 255 -11.61 -27.85 3.24
CA VAL A 255 -11.41 -28.19 1.83
C VAL A 255 -9.97 -27.90 1.38
N PRO A 256 -9.33 -28.80 0.61
CA PRO A 256 -8.05 -28.51 -0.02
C PRO A 256 -8.27 -27.51 -1.17
N TYR A 257 -7.73 -26.30 -1.04
CA TYR A 257 -7.80 -25.28 -2.09
C TYR A 257 -6.45 -25.14 -2.81
N VAL A 258 -6.47 -25.23 -4.14
CA VAL A 258 -5.30 -25.02 -5.01
C VAL A 258 -5.55 -23.73 -5.81
N PRO A 259 -4.88 -22.61 -5.46
CA PRO A 259 -5.18 -21.29 -6.05
C PRO A 259 -4.98 -21.20 -7.57
N ASP A 260 -4.09 -22.01 -8.13
CA ASP A 260 -3.89 -22.16 -9.58
C ASP A 260 -4.03 -23.64 -9.99
N ALA A 261 -5.25 -24.18 -9.81
CA ALA A 261 -5.56 -25.55 -10.20
C ALA A 261 -5.37 -25.80 -11.72
N VAL A 262 -5.47 -24.76 -12.56
CA VAL A 262 -5.41 -24.89 -14.03
C VAL A 262 -3.96 -24.92 -14.53
N GLY A 263 -3.10 -24.00 -14.08
CA GLY A 263 -1.68 -24.01 -14.42
C GLY A 263 -0.95 -25.22 -13.84
N GLN A 264 -1.36 -25.69 -12.65
CA GLN A 264 -0.79 -26.87 -12.00
C GLN A 264 -1.38 -28.20 -12.52
N ALA A 265 -2.54 -28.21 -13.19
CA ALA A 265 -3.21 -29.42 -13.66
C ALA A 265 -2.29 -30.33 -14.49
N ARG A 266 -1.50 -29.73 -15.39
CA ARG A 266 -0.54 -30.49 -16.24
C ARG A 266 0.44 -31.29 -15.38
N GLU A 267 1.05 -30.64 -14.39
CA GLU A 267 2.09 -31.25 -13.55
C GLU A 267 1.49 -32.30 -12.61
N ALA A 268 0.33 -32.01 -12.01
CA ALA A 268 -0.41 -32.94 -11.16
C ALA A 268 -0.82 -34.21 -11.91
N VAL A 269 -1.24 -34.11 -13.18
CA VAL A 269 -1.59 -35.27 -14.02
C VAL A 269 -0.34 -36.11 -14.36
N TYR A 270 0.80 -35.49 -14.63
CA TYR A 270 2.05 -36.24 -14.86
C TYR A 270 2.51 -36.98 -13.59
N GLN A 271 2.54 -36.31 -12.43
CA GLN A 271 2.91 -36.98 -11.17
C GLN A 271 1.92 -38.11 -10.80
N LEU A 272 0.62 -37.95 -11.10
CA LEU A 272 -0.35 -39.03 -10.89
C LEU A 272 -0.02 -40.26 -11.75
N ALA A 273 0.33 -40.07 -13.03
CA ALA A 273 0.68 -41.16 -13.95
C ALA A 273 2.08 -41.78 -13.71
N GLU A 274 2.99 -41.05 -13.08
CA GLU A 274 4.26 -41.60 -12.57
C GLU A 274 4.01 -42.41 -11.28
N SER A 275 3.13 -41.95 -10.39
CA SER A 275 2.78 -42.66 -9.14
C SER A 275 1.93 -43.92 -9.37
N VAL A 276 1.08 -43.90 -10.39
CA VAL A 276 0.25 -45.04 -10.82
C VAL A 276 0.76 -45.45 -12.20
N ASN A 277 1.70 -46.38 -12.23
CA ASN A 277 2.52 -46.80 -13.39
C ASN A 277 1.73 -47.03 -14.69
N VAL A 278 1.43 -45.94 -15.41
CA VAL A 278 0.54 -45.89 -16.57
C VAL A 278 1.22 -45.06 -17.66
N ASN A 279 1.52 -45.70 -18.79
CA ASN A 279 2.08 -45.04 -19.96
C ASN A 279 1.05 -44.10 -20.60
N LEU A 280 1.01 -42.83 -20.18
CA LEU A 280 0.27 -41.77 -20.86
C LEU A 280 0.87 -41.52 -22.24
N VAL A 281 0.24 -42.08 -23.28
CA VAL A 281 0.56 -41.76 -24.67
C VAL A 281 -0.05 -40.39 -25.01
N PRO A 282 0.75 -39.35 -25.33
CA PRO A 282 0.21 -38.05 -25.70
C PRO A 282 -0.50 -38.14 -27.06
N ALA A 283 -1.77 -37.73 -27.11
CA ALA A 283 -2.52 -37.66 -28.36
C ALA A 283 -2.00 -36.52 -29.27
N PRO A 284 -2.01 -36.70 -30.61
CA PRO A 284 -1.62 -35.63 -31.53
C PRO A 284 -2.59 -34.44 -31.45
N ALA A 285 -2.07 -33.22 -31.60
CA ALA A 285 -2.76 -31.97 -31.32
C ALA A 285 -3.93 -31.59 -32.27
N SER A 286 -4.43 -32.53 -33.08
CA SER A 286 -5.49 -32.31 -34.06
C SER A 286 -6.91 -32.57 -33.54
N THR A 287 -7.07 -33.06 -32.31
CA THR A 287 -8.35 -33.68 -31.84
C THR A 287 -9.10 -32.87 -30.77
N VAL A 288 -8.83 -31.56 -30.61
CA VAL A 288 -9.58 -30.68 -29.69
C VAL A 288 -10.02 -29.39 -30.39
N LEU A 289 -11.09 -29.49 -31.18
CA LEU A 289 -11.86 -28.34 -31.69
C LEU A 289 -13.36 -28.60 -31.52
N GLY A 290 -13.81 -28.66 -30.26
CA GLY A 290 -15.21 -28.76 -29.89
C GLY A 290 -15.66 -27.51 -29.11
N THR A 291 -16.33 -26.59 -29.81
CA THR A 291 -17.17 -25.51 -29.25
C THR A 291 -16.66 -24.84 -27.95
N ALA A 292 -15.66 -23.96 -28.08
CA ALA A 292 -15.38 -22.89 -27.11
C ALA A 292 -15.78 -21.54 -27.73
N ASP A 293 -16.25 -20.60 -26.90
CA ASP A 293 -16.81 -19.34 -27.39
C ASP A 293 -15.74 -18.37 -27.93
N ARG A 294 -16.11 -17.58 -28.94
CA ARG A 294 -15.21 -16.85 -29.83
C ARG A 294 -14.53 -15.64 -29.17
N ALA A 295 -14.96 -15.26 -27.97
CA ALA A 295 -14.42 -14.13 -27.22
C ALA A 295 -13.09 -14.43 -26.49
N GLN A 296 -12.67 -15.70 -26.39
CA GLN A 296 -11.56 -16.12 -25.51
C GLN A 296 -10.32 -16.65 -26.23
N GLN A 297 -10.27 -16.57 -27.58
CA GLN A 297 -9.15 -17.11 -28.38
C GLN A 297 -7.97 -16.13 -28.51
N ASP A 298 -8.21 -14.82 -28.50
CA ASP A 298 -7.16 -13.82 -28.75
C ASP A 298 -6.09 -13.73 -27.64
N SER A 299 -6.41 -14.15 -26.42
CA SER A 299 -5.47 -14.15 -25.29
C SER A 299 -4.39 -15.24 -25.35
N VAL A 300 -4.56 -16.28 -26.18
CA VAL A 300 -3.70 -17.47 -26.17
C VAL A 300 -2.61 -17.43 -27.26
N LEU A 301 -2.86 -16.74 -28.37
CA LEU A 301 -1.96 -16.74 -29.55
C LEU A 301 -0.63 -16.00 -29.36
N HIS A 302 -0.45 -15.26 -28.26
CA HIS A 302 0.77 -14.48 -28.01
C HIS A 302 1.89 -15.25 -27.27
N ALA A 303 1.65 -16.50 -26.86
CA ALA A 303 2.57 -17.31 -26.05
C ALA A 303 3.52 -18.24 -26.85
N THR A 304 3.20 -18.56 -28.11
CA THR A 304 3.95 -19.56 -28.91
C THR A 304 5.00 -18.92 -29.82
N ALA A 305 6.03 -18.31 -29.21
CA ALA A 305 7.11 -17.62 -29.94
C ALA A 305 8.54 -17.91 -29.42
N PHE A 306 8.76 -19.02 -28.72
CA PHE A 306 10.10 -19.38 -28.21
C PHE A 306 10.39 -20.90 -28.18
N TRP A 307 10.65 -21.50 -29.34
CA TRP A 307 11.59 -22.64 -29.42
C TRP A 307 12.23 -22.75 -30.80
N ALA A 308 13.56 -22.80 -30.85
CA ALA A 308 14.33 -23.04 -32.07
C ALA A 308 15.31 -24.20 -31.80
N GLY A 309 14.99 -25.38 -32.34
CA GLY A 309 15.66 -26.64 -31.98
C GLY A 309 15.90 -27.56 -33.17
N SER A 310 16.77 -27.12 -34.09
CA SER A 310 17.53 -27.95 -35.04
C SER A 310 16.83 -29.17 -35.68
N VAL A 311 16.27 -28.98 -36.87
CA VAL A 311 16.21 -30.03 -37.91
C VAL A 311 16.99 -29.54 -39.14
N THR A 312 17.85 -30.39 -39.69
CA THR A 312 18.88 -30.01 -40.67
C THR A 312 18.37 -29.94 -42.12
N ARG A 313 19.08 -29.16 -42.95
CA ARG A 313 18.69 -28.82 -44.33
C ARG A 313 18.55 -30.05 -45.25
N LYS A 314 17.49 -30.05 -46.05
CA LYS A 314 17.60 -30.05 -47.53
C LYS A 314 16.69 -28.93 -48.05
N GLY A 315 17.19 -28.12 -48.99
CA GLY A 315 16.42 -27.02 -49.58
C GLY A 315 16.35 -27.15 -51.09
N LEU A 316 15.39 -26.45 -51.70
CA LEU A 316 15.41 -26.18 -53.13
C LEU A 316 14.79 -24.80 -53.43
N LEU A 317 15.50 -24.08 -54.31
CA LEU A 317 15.19 -22.87 -55.08
C LEU A 317 13.86 -22.12 -54.84
N TRP A 318 14.00 -20.81 -54.62
CA TRP A 318 12.93 -19.81 -54.63
C TRP A 318 12.62 -19.36 -56.07
N GLY A 319 11.35 -19.12 -56.41
CA GLY A 319 10.97 -18.59 -57.72
C GLY A 319 9.49 -18.22 -57.82
N GLY A 320 9.18 -16.92 -57.81
CA GLY A 320 7.82 -16.40 -57.97
C GLY A 320 7.70 -14.93 -57.56
N ARG A 321 7.02 -14.12 -58.39
CA ARG A 321 6.67 -12.70 -58.12
C ARG A 321 5.15 -12.57 -57.91
N TRP A 322 4.68 -11.31 -57.87
CA TRP A 322 3.29 -10.80 -57.79
C TRP A 322 2.82 -10.60 -56.34
N GLN A 323 2.51 -9.38 -55.84
CA GLN A 323 1.66 -8.26 -56.32
C GLN A 323 0.16 -8.61 -56.35
N ALA A 324 -0.78 -7.79 -55.84
CA ALA A 324 -0.61 -6.59 -55.00
C ALA A 324 -1.77 -6.39 -53.95
N PRO A 325 -2.58 -5.30 -53.89
CA PRO A 325 -2.87 -4.67 -52.60
C PRO A 325 -4.35 -4.63 -52.17
N CYS A 326 -4.61 -4.30 -50.89
CA CYS A 326 -5.95 -3.98 -50.38
C CYS A 326 -6.07 -2.51 -49.94
N ARG A 327 -7.26 -1.93 -50.10
CA ARG A 327 -7.69 -0.64 -49.54
C ARG A 327 -9.02 -0.83 -48.77
N PRO A 328 -9.38 0.07 -47.83
CA PRO A 328 -10.42 -0.20 -46.82
C PRO A 328 -11.84 0.19 -47.25
N LEU A 329 -12.82 -0.31 -46.50
CA LEU A 329 -14.24 0.10 -46.54
C LEU A 329 -14.71 0.60 -45.16
N ARG A 330 -15.80 1.40 -45.16
CA ARG A 330 -16.40 2.05 -43.97
C ARG A 330 -17.67 1.33 -43.49
N PRO A 331 -18.08 1.49 -42.21
CA PRO A 331 -19.32 0.90 -41.66
C PRO A 331 -20.58 1.77 -41.92
N PRO A 332 -21.79 1.17 -41.88
CA PRO A 332 -23.09 1.86 -42.00
C PRO A 332 -23.85 2.06 -40.65
N TRP A 333 -24.92 2.86 -40.69
CA TRP A 333 -25.96 3.11 -39.67
C TRP A 333 -27.35 2.97 -40.36
N LEU A 334 -28.52 2.91 -39.74
CA LEU A 334 -28.99 3.04 -38.32
C LEU A 334 -29.63 1.69 -37.86
N SER A 335 -30.53 1.50 -36.87
CA SER A 335 -31.55 2.31 -36.15
C SER A 335 -31.86 1.66 -34.78
N THR A 336 -31.79 2.36 -33.64
CA THR A 336 -32.88 3.08 -32.94
C THR A 336 -34.20 2.33 -32.71
N THR A 337 -34.47 1.98 -31.45
CA THR A 337 -35.82 1.93 -30.85
C THR A 337 -35.70 2.46 -29.41
N SER A 338 -36.71 3.18 -28.92
CA SER A 338 -36.57 4.06 -27.74
C SER A 338 -37.09 3.45 -26.44
N ALA A 339 -36.40 3.72 -25.33
CA ALA A 339 -36.90 3.54 -23.96
C ALA A 339 -36.42 4.71 -23.08
N THR A 340 -37.22 5.77 -22.99
CA THR A 340 -36.89 6.98 -22.22
C THR A 340 -37.34 6.83 -20.77
N PHE A 341 -36.41 6.78 -19.82
CA PHE A 341 -36.73 6.94 -18.41
C PHE A 341 -36.55 8.39 -17.97
N ALA A 342 -37.61 8.99 -17.43
CA ALA A 342 -37.59 10.37 -16.96
C ALA A 342 -37.01 10.46 -15.54
N TRP A 343 -36.14 11.44 -15.31
CA TRP A 343 -35.69 11.83 -13.97
C TRP A 343 -36.42 13.12 -13.57
N ALA A 344 -37.25 13.05 -12.54
CA ALA A 344 -38.16 14.13 -12.19
C ALA A 344 -37.46 15.19 -11.31
N SER A 345 -37.13 16.34 -11.91
CA SER A 345 -36.76 17.54 -11.15
C SER A 345 -37.95 18.03 -10.33
N MET A 346 -37.74 18.34 -9.04
CA MET A 346 -38.79 18.80 -8.13
C MET A 346 -38.45 20.15 -7.50
N GLU A 347 -38.57 21.23 -8.27
CA GLU A 347 -38.72 22.59 -7.73
C GLU A 347 -40.18 23.05 -7.88
N ALA A 348 -40.80 23.47 -6.78
CA ALA A 348 -41.62 24.69 -6.68
C ALA A 348 -42.47 24.71 -5.39
N ARG A 349 -42.18 25.66 -4.49
CA ARG A 349 -43.03 26.86 -4.35
C ARG A 349 -42.40 27.91 -3.44
N THR A 350 -42.70 29.16 -3.74
CA THR A 350 -42.22 30.36 -3.04
C THR A 350 -43.22 30.83 -1.99
N ALA A 351 -42.71 31.42 -0.91
CA ALA A 351 -43.47 32.33 -0.04
C ALA A 351 -42.55 33.45 0.47
N ARG A 352 -42.94 34.70 0.26
CA ARG A 352 -42.41 35.90 0.93
C ARG A 352 -43.54 36.52 1.76
N PRO A 353 -43.20 37.25 2.83
CA PRO A 353 -43.24 38.72 2.75
C PRO A 353 -41.86 39.35 3.03
N SER A 354 -41.40 40.49 2.50
CA SER A 354 -41.99 41.72 1.95
C SER A 354 -42.29 42.85 2.96
N CYS A 355 -41.26 43.64 3.30
CA CYS A 355 -41.28 45.06 3.71
C CYS A 355 -39.86 45.64 3.46
N THR A 356 -39.60 46.47 2.44
CA THR A 356 -39.81 47.94 2.32
C THR A 356 -38.78 48.83 3.03
N SER A 357 -37.61 48.96 2.39
CA SER A 357 -36.91 50.22 2.06
C SER A 357 -37.04 51.47 2.95
N SER A 358 -35.91 51.88 3.55
CA SER A 358 -35.41 53.26 3.60
C SER A 358 -33.86 53.22 3.58
N THR A 359 -33.00 54.20 3.26
CA THR A 359 -33.03 55.67 2.95
C THR A 359 -33.30 56.63 4.11
N ARG A 360 -32.59 57.76 4.28
CA ARG A 360 -31.31 58.25 3.68
C ARG A 360 -30.45 58.93 4.81
N PRO A 361 -29.50 59.90 4.65
CA PRO A 361 -28.26 59.89 5.46
C PRO A 361 -28.00 61.16 6.33
N CYS A 362 -26.92 61.10 7.14
CA CYS A 362 -26.01 62.22 7.45
C CYS A 362 -24.64 61.63 7.90
N ARG A 363 -23.47 62.10 7.45
CA ARG A 363 -22.70 63.29 7.90
C ARG A 363 -22.40 63.30 9.41
N GLY A 364 -21.15 63.39 9.89
CA GLY A 364 -19.86 63.41 9.18
C GLY A 364 -18.69 63.81 10.11
N HIS A 365 -17.51 64.04 9.51
CA HIS A 365 -16.26 64.58 10.11
C HIS A 365 -15.42 63.69 11.06
N ALA A 366 -14.11 63.75 10.80
CA ALA A 366 -12.98 63.38 11.66
C ALA A 366 -12.02 64.61 11.66
N PRO A 367 -10.74 64.58 12.11
CA PRO A 367 -9.97 63.56 12.84
C PRO A 367 -9.23 64.20 14.07
N ILE A 368 -7.91 63.90 14.26
CA ILE A 368 -6.82 64.77 14.80
C ILE A 368 -6.26 64.53 16.24
N LEU A 369 -5.03 63.96 16.24
CA LEU A 369 -3.81 64.22 17.06
C LEU A 369 -3.42 63.47 18.37
N ARG A 370 -2.12 63.07 18.33
CA ARG A 370 -1.04 63.11 19.36
C ARG A 370 -0.91 62.03 20.46
N SER A 371 0.23 61.33 20.35
CA SER A 371 1.04 60.68 21.39
C SER A 371 2.07 61.71 21.98
N PRO A 372 3.14 61.36 22.76
CA PRO A 372 3.61 60.05 23.28
C PRO A 372 4.12 60.09 24.76
N SER A 373 5.00 59.14 25.11
CA SER A 373 5.87 59.03 26.32
C SER A 373 5.25 58.33 27.55
N ARG A 374 6.01 57.67 28.44
CA ARG A 374 7.50 57.62 28.63
C ARG A 374 8.09 56.19 28.67
N SER A 375 9.41 56.13 28.52
CA SER A 375 10.30 54.97 28.71
C SER A 375 10.78 54.82 30.17
N CYS A 376 11.27 53.62 30.56
CA CYS A 376 12.70 53.39 30.90
C CYS A 376 13.00 51.99 31.54
N THR A 377 14.13 51.41 31.11
CA THR A 377 15.17 50.62 31.85
C THR A 377 14.89 49.95 33.21
N SER A 378 15.49 48.79 33.59
CA SER A 378 16.38 47.81 32.92
C SER A 378 16.73 46.63 33.88
N ALA A 379 17.65 45.74 33.46
CA ALA A 379 18.65 45.06 34.30
C ALA A 379 18.35 43.70 35.03
N THR A 380 18.67 42.61 34.31
CA THR A 380 19.52 41.46 34.73
C THR A 380 19.10 40.36 35.74
N SER A 381 19.73 39.20 35.51
CA SER A 381 20.05 38.06 36.39
C SER A 381 19.02 36.93 36.57
N ALA A 382 19.46 35.74 36.16
CA ALA A 382 19.10 34.44 36.73
C ALA A 382 20.29 33.96 37.61
N PRO A 383 20.13 32.94 38.48
CA PRO A 383 20.12 31.56 37.99
C PRO A 383 19.09 30.64 38.68
N SER A 384 18.92 29.44 38.12
CA SER A 384 18.21 28.31 38.75
C SER A 384 19.12 27.47 39.66
N PRO A 385 18.53 26.69 40.58
CA PRO A 385 18.90 25.28 40.69
C PRO A 385 17.69 24.34 40.60
N SER A 386 17.89 23.05 40.90
CA SER A 386 17.15 21.92 40.33
C SER A 386 16.30 21.09 41.30
N TRP A 387 15.23 20.50 40.74
CA TRP A 387 14.68 19.16 41.03
C TRP A 387 14.24 18.78 42.46
N SER A 388 12.96 18.44 42.59
CA SER A 388 12.53 17.11 43.08
C SER A 388 11.06 16.86 42.72
N SER A 389 10.63 15.59 42.72
CA SER A 389 9.29 15.17 42.25
C SER A 389 8.36 14.77 43.39
N SER A 390 7.05 14.89 43.16
CA SER A 390 6.03 14.14 43.91
C SER A 390 4.71 14.11 43.10
N TYR A 391 4.25 12.91 42.76
CA TYR A 391 2.94 12.70 42.13
C TYR A 391 1.82 12.88 43.17
N ARG A 392 0.67 13.41 42.75
CA ARG A 392 -0.60 13.26 43.48
C ARG A 392 -1.68 12.69 42.58
N THR A 393 -2.11 11.48 42.90
CA THR A 393 -3.41 10.93 42.50
C THR A 393 -4.50 11.42 43.46
N PRO A 394 -5.75 11.59 43.00
CA PRO A 394 -6.94 11.55 43.84
C PRO A 394 -7.59 10.16 43.77
N SER A 395 -8.05 9.64 44.91
CA SER A 395 -8.65 8.29 45.02
C SER A 395 -10.13 8.32 45.40
N ARG A 396 -10.90 7.42 44.76
CA ARG A 396 -12.19 6.82 45.17
C ARG A 396 -13.19 7.67 46.01
N GLY A 397 -14.28 8.10 45.37
CA GLY A 397 -15.55 8.45 46.03
C GLY A 397 -16.59 7.31 45.92
N ILE A 398 -17.46 7.17 46.93
CA ILE A 398 -18.27 5.95 47.17
C ILE A 398 -19.60 5.90 46.40
N ILE A 399 -19.95 4.67 46.03
CA ILE A 399 -21.23 4.11 45.56
C ILE A 399 -22.51 4.82 46.05
N CYS A 400 -23.47 5.00 45.12
CA CYS A 400 -24.90 4.80 45.41
C CYS A 400 -25.60 4.13 44.22
N ARG A 401 -26.39 3.08 44.46
CA ARG A 401 -27.28 2.46 43.46
C ARG A 401 -28.73 2.91 43.73
N CYS A 402 -29.45 3.31 42.70
CA CYS A 402 -30.92 3.42 42.73
C CYS A 402 -31.53 2.39 41.80
N TRP A 403 -32.16 1.36 42.37
CA TRP A 403 -32.90 0.33 41.65
C TRP A 403 -34.39 0.69 41.71
N ARG A 404 -35.10 0.73 40.58
CA ARG A 404 -36.56 0.90 40.56
C ARG A 404 -37.24 -0.47 40.38
N PRO A 405 -38.16 -0.88 41.26
CA PRO A 405 -39.02 -2.02 40.98
C PRO A 405 -40.06 -1.66 39.91
N ARG A 406 -40.51 -2.67 39.15
CA ARG A 406 -41.85 -2.70 38.55
C ARG A 406 -42.68 -3.73 39.32
N ALA A 407 -43.94 -3.42 39.59
CA ALA A 407 -44.89 -4.33 40.20
C ALA A 407 -46.29 -4.07 39.63
N THR A 408 -46.71 -4.97 38.74
CA THR A 408 -48.09 -5.37 38.38
C THR A 408 -47.93 -6.58 37.47
#